data_AF-J9CG16-F1
#
_entry.id   AF-J9CG16-F1
#
_cell.length_a   1.000
_cell.length_b   1.000
_cell.length_c   1.000
_cell.angle_alpha   90.00
_cell.angle_beta   90.00
_cell.angle_gamma   90.00
#
_symmetry.space_group_name_H-M   'P 1'
#
loop_
_entity.id
_entity.type
_entity.pdbx_description
1 polymer ?
#
loop_
_entity_poly.entity_id
_entity_poly.type
_entity_poly.pdbx_seq_one_letter_code
_entity_poly.pdbx_strand_id
1 'polypeptide(L)'
;MKIEKTESGIKISIWSKHRVYELIYEVRLVAVLNAFAYRREKELIDNLSEKEKPILRKLKLRLFQLENAMKEMETNPDYIDTFELRNKLDFNEWFHNGVRSLINQIEEYSFEFTEKTRFGYCW
;
A
#
# COMPACT_ATOMS: atom_id res chain seq x y z
N MET A 1 -13.44 -2.24 3.27
CA MET A 1 -12.03 -2.64 3.13
C MET A 1 -11.69 -3.61 4.26
N LYS A 2 -10.94 -4.68 3.97
CA LYS A 2 -10.41 -5.64 4.96
C LYS A 2 -8.90 -5.51 5.02
N ILE A 3 -8.31 -5.53 6.22
CA ILE A 3 -6.86 -5.49 6.43
C ILE A 3 -6.46 -6.71 7.25
N GLU A 4 -5.53 -7.50 6.73
CA GLU A 4 -5.04 -8.72 7.35
C GLU A 4 -3.52 -8.64 7.51
N LYS A 5 -2.99 -9.22 8.59
CA LYS A 5 -1.54 -9.39 8.75
C LYS A 5 -1.10 -10.57 7.89
N THR A 6 0.08 -10.46 7.29
CA THR A 6 0.72 -11.53 6.52
C THR A 6 2.09 -11.84 7.10
N GLU A 7 2.75 -12.88 6.59
CA GLU A 7 4.13 -13.24 6.96
C GLU A 7 5.14 -12.17 6.55
N SER A 8 4.77 -11.27 5.63
CA SER A 8 5.65 -10.23 5.06
C SER A 8 5.21 -8.80 5.40
N GLY A 9 4.04 -8.60 5.99
CA GLY A 9 3.51 -7.29 6.31
C GLY A 9 1.99 -7.30 6.47
N ILE A 10 1.28 -6.67 5.53
CA ILE A 10 -0.18 -6.62 5.51
C ILE A 10 -0.76 -6.87 4.12
N LYS A 11 -1.96 -7.44 4.09
CA LYS A 11 -2.81 -7.58 2.90
C LYS A 11 -4.03 -6.68 3.09
N ILE A 12 -4.32 -5.85 2.09
CA ILE A 12 -5.48 -4.97 2.07
C ILE A 12 -6.38 -5.38 0.91
N SER A 13 -7.62 -5.74 1.22
CA SER A 13 -8.62 -6.12 0.25
C SER A 13 -9.76 -5.10 0.15
N ILE A 14 -10.16 -4.77 -1.08
CA ILE A 14 -11.33 -3.93 -1.39
C ILE A 14 -12.27 -4.70 -2.30
N TRP A 15 -13.49 -4.95 -1.84
CA TRP A 15 -14.51 -5.62 -2.63
C TRP A 15 -15.22 -4.64 -3.57
N SER A 16 -15.38 -5.03 -4.84
CA SER A 16 -16.25 -4.38 -5.81
C SER A 16 -17.54 -5.17 -5.97
N LYS A 17 -18.71 -4.60 -5.66
CA LYS A 17 -19.96 -5.26 -6.10
C LYS A 17 -20.19 -5.04 -7.60
N HIS A 18 -19.80 -3.88 -8.12
CA HIS A 18 -19.99 -3.52 -9.53
C HIS A 18 -19.32 -4.50 -10.49
N ARG A 19 -18.06 -4.89 -10.25
CA ARG A 19 -17.33 -5.82 -11.12
C ARG A 19 -17.18 -7.23 -10.53
N VAL A 20 -17.82 -7.48 -9.38
CA VAL A 20 -17.82 -8.78 -8.68
C VAL A 20 -16.41 -9.34 -8.52
N TYR A 21 -15.46 -8.50 -8.10
CA TYR A 21 -14.09 -8.91 -7.83
C TYR A 21 -13.55 -8.26 -6.56
N GLU A 22 -12.44 -8.81 -6.07
CA GLU A 22 -11.66 -8.27 -4.97
C GLU A 22 -10.37 -7.63 -5.52
N LEU A 23 -10.14 -6.35 -5.20
CA LEU A 23 -8.83 -5.74 -5.36
C LEU A 23 -7.98 -6.11 -4.16
N ILE A 24 -6.80 -6.67 -4.42
CA ILE A 24 -5.88 -7.12 -3.39
C ILE A 24 -4.58 -6.34 -3.51
N TYR A 25 -4.13 -5.77 -2.39
CA TYR A 25 -2.88 -5.06 -2.28
C TYR A 25 -2.04 -5.68 -1.16
N GLU A 26 -0.87 -6.18 -1.51
CA GLU A 26 0.11 -6.66 -0.54
C GLU A 26 1.11 -5.55 -0.25
N VAL A 27 1.35 -5.28 1.03
CA VAL A 27 2.30 -4.27 1.49
C VAL A 27 3.28 -4.96 2.42
N ARG A 28 4.53 -5.04 1.97
CA ARG A 28 5.62 -5.63 2.75
C ARG A 28 6.18 -4.57 3.69
N LEU A 29 6.41 -4.94 4.95
CA LEU A 29 6.84 -4.00 6.00
C LEU A 29 8.21 -4.41 6.53
N VAL A 30 9.14 -3.46 6.66
CA VAL A 30 10.53 -3.72 7.04
C VAL A 30 10.64 -4.50 8.35
N ALA A 31 9.81 -4.17 9.34
CA ALA A 31 9.85 -4.81 10.66
C ALA A 31 9.36 -6.26 10.64
N VAL A 32 8.43 -6.59 9.73
CA VAL A 32 7.91 -7.95 9.60
C VAL A 32 8.88 -8.80 8.79
N LEU A 33 9.34 -8.28 7.65
CA LEU A 33 10.30 -8.97 6.78
C LEU A 33 11.62 -9.29 7.49
N ASN A 34 12.12 -8.37 8.32
CA ASN A 34 13.44 -8.47 8.92
C ASN A 34 13.40 -8.91 10.39
N ALA A 35 12.30 -9.52 10.83
CA ALA A 35 12.12 -9.96 12.21
C ALA A 35 13.23 -10.92 12.69
N PHE A 36 13.81 -11.73 11.79
CA PHE A 36 14.93 -12.62 12.10
C PHE A 36 16.20 -11.86 12.55
N ALA A 37 16.43 -10.66 12.00
CA ALA A 37 17.58 -9.82 12.31
C ALA A 37 17.32 -8.86 13.47
N TYR A 38 16.11 -8.82 14.02
CA TYR A 38 15.67 -7.82 15.00
C TYR A 38 16.58 -7.72 16.22
N ARG A 39 17.16 -8.83 16.70
CA ARG A 39 18.08 -8.80 17.86
C ARG A 39 19.38 -8.02 17.58
N ARG A 40 19.85 -8.00 16.34
CA ARG A 40 21.12 -7.39 15.94
C ARG A 40 20.93 -6.00 15.35
N GLU A 41 19.85 -5.83 14.58
CA GLU A 41 19.60 -4.63 13.78
C GLU A 41 18.38 -3.83 14.28
N LYS A 42 18.00 -3.99 15.56
CA LYS A 42 16.81 -3.38 16.16
C LYS A 42 16.65 -1.90 15.82
N GLU A 43 17.70 -1.12 16.07
CA GLU A 43 17.67 0.33 15.89
C GLU A 43 17.44 0.71 14.43
N LEU A 44 18.08 0.00 13.49
CA LEU A 44 17.87 0.24 12.07
C LEU A 44 16.44 -0.13 11.64
N ILE A 45 15.94 -1.29 12.09
CA ILE A 45 14.59 -1.76 11.76
C ILE A 45 13.53 -0.80 12.32
N ASP A 46 13.67 -0.38 13.58
CA ASP A 46 12.76 0.56 14.22
C ASP A 46 12.78 1.92 13.48
N ASN A 47 13.97 2.44 13.15
CA ASN A 47 14.11 3.70 12.41
C ASN A 47 13.46 3.65 11.02
N LEU A 48 13.67 2.57 10.26
CA LEU A 48 13.06 2.39 8.94
C LEU A 48 11.54 2.23 9.04
N SER A 49 11.07 1.48 10.03
CA SER A 49 9.64 1.30 10.32
C SER A 49 8.95 2.63 10.66
N GLU A 50 9.59 3.52 11.42
CA GLU A 50 9.05 4.87 11.66
C GLU A 50 8.93 5.69 10.37
N LYS A 51 9.85 5.54 9.41
CA LYS A 51 9.78 6.20 8.10
C LYS A 51 8.68 5.61 7.20
N GLU A 52 8.39 4.32 7.30
CA GLU A 52 7.30 3.65 6.57
C GLU A 52 5.91 4.15 7.01
N LYS A 53 5.70 4.36 8.32
CA LYS A 53 4.39 4.71 8.90
C LYS A 53 3.64 5.85 8.20
N PRO A 54 4.23 7.03 7.93
CA PRO A 54 3.52 8.11 7.24
C PRO A 54 3.10 7.72 5.81
N ILE A 55 3.90 6.93 5.10
CA ILE A 55 3.58 6.45 3.75
C ILE A 55 2.46 5.42 3.81
N LEU A 56 2.55 4.48 4.76
CA LEU A 56 1.51 3.50 5.03
C LEU A 56 0.17 4.17 5.40
N ARG A 57 0.20 5.27 6.16
CA ARG A 57 -1.00 6.07 6.46
C ARG A 57 -1.60 6.70 5.20
N LYS A 58 -0.76 7.29 4.33
CA LYS A 58 -1.20 7.83 3.03
C LYS A 58 -1.80 6.74 2.14
N LEU A 59 -1.19 5.56 2.09
CA LEU A 59 -1.68 4.41 1.34
C LEU A 59 -3.06 3.97 1.83
N LYS A 60 -3.26 3.81 3.14
CA LYS A 60 -4.56 3.45 3.72
C LYS A 60 -5.63 4.50 3.40
N LEU A 61 -5.30 5.79 3.46
CA LEU A 61 -6.23 6.86 3.08
C LEU A 61 -6.59 6.79 1.60
N ARG A 62 -5.61 6.55 0.71
CA ARG A 62 -5.84 6.39 -0.73
C ARG A 62 -6.72 5.19 -1.04
N LEU A 63 -6.48 4.05 -0.39
CA LEU A 63 -7.29 2.83 -0.54
C LEU A 63 -8.71 3.01 0.00
N PHE A 64 -8.88 3.76 1.10
CA PHE A 64 -10.20 4.14 1.59
C PHE A 64 -10.95 5.04 0.61
N GLN A 65 -10.26 6.01 -0.01
CA GLN A 65 -10.83 6.84 -1.08
C GLN A 65 -11.24 5.98 -2.29
N LEU A 66 -10.43 4.98 -2.66
CA LEU A 66 -10.76 4.05 -3.74
C LEU A 66 -12.01 3.24 -3.41
N GLU A 67 -12.12 2.70 -2.20
CA GLU A 67 -13.32 1.99 -1.76
C GLU A 67 -14.58 2.86 -1.88
N ASN A 68 -14.49 4.13 -1.48
CA ASN A 68 -15.62 5.05 -1.59
C ASN A 68 -15.95 5.38 -3.04
N ALA A 69 -14.94 5.64 -3.89
CA ALA A 69 -15.13 5.81 -5.32
C ALA A 69 -15.82 4.59 -5.96
N MET A 70 -15.45 3.37 -5.55
CA MET A 70 -16.10 2.14 -6.01
C MET A 70 -17.57 2.05 -5.59
N LYS A 71 -17.91 2.48 -4.39
CA LYS A 71 -19.31 2.56 -3.93
C LYS A 71 -20.10 3.62 -4.70
N GLU A 72 -19.49 4.77 -5.00
CA GLU A 72 -20.13 5.81 -5.83
C GLU A 72 -20.34 5.32 -7.26
N MET A 73 -19.40 4.58 -7.84
CA MET A 73 -19.58 3.96 -9.16
C MET A 73 -20.72 2.93 -9.21
N GLU A 74 -21.10 2.33 -8.08
CA GLU A 74 -22.25 1.40 -8.01
C GLU A 74 -23.59 2.12 -8.20
N THR A 75 -23.69 3.40 -7.81
CA THR A 75 -24.92 4.20 -7.89
C THR A 75 -24.88 5.25 -9.00
N ASN A 76 -23.69 5.62 -9.47
CA ASN A 76 -23.47 6.63 -10.49
C ASN A 76 -22.52 6.11 -11.59
N PRO A 77 -23.06 5.67 -12.74
CA PRO A 77 -22.27 5.19 -13.88
C PRO A 77 -21.29 6.23 -14.44
N ASP A 78 -21.60 7.53 -14.35
CA ASP A 78 -20.80 8.63 -14.89
C ASP A 78 -19.79 9.18 -13.85
N TYR A 79 -19.58 8.47 -12.75
CA TYR A 79 -18.70 8.92 -11.67
C TYR A 79 -17.27 9.15 -12.14
N ILE A 80 -16.73 8.25 -12.97
CA ILE A 80 -15.35 8.36 -13.46
C ILE A 80 -15.20 9.64 -14.28
N ASP A 81 -16.05 9.85 -15.29
CA ASP A 81 -16.01 11.06 -16.13
C ASP A 81 -16.15 12.34 -15.30
N THR A 82 -17.07 12.33 -14.33
CA THR A 82 -17.27 13.45 -13.41
C THR A 82 -16.03 13.70 -12.54
N PHE A 83 -15.40 12.64 -12.05
CA PHE A 83 -14.17 12.72 -11.26
C PHE A 83 -13.03 13.29 -12.08
N GLU A 84 -12.80 12.77 -13.28
CA GLU A 84 -11.69 13.18 -14.14
C GLU A 84 -11.84 14.63 -14.61
N LEU A 85 -13.06 15.03 -14.98
CA LEU A 85 -13.36 16.41 -15.37
C LEU A 85 -13.12 17.40 -14.20
N ARG A 86 -13.54 17.04 -12.99
CA ARG A 86 -13.41 17.90 -11.80
C ARG A 86 -11.97 17.99 -11.30
N ASN A 87 -11.25 16.87 -11.27
CA ASN A 87 -9.91 16.79 -10.72
C ASN A 87 -8.81 17.06 -11.75
N LYS A 88 -9.14 17.05 -13.05
CA LYS A 88 -8.19 17.15 -14.17
C LYS A 88 -7.08 16.10 -14.08
N LEU A 89 -7.46 14.89 -13.66
CA LEU A 89 -6.57 13.76 -13.42
C LEU A 89 -7.26 12.48 -13.90
N ASP A 90 -6.52 11.59 -14.54
CA ASP A 90 -7.01 10.26 -14.90
C ASP A 90 -7.27 9.44 -13.64
N PHE A 91 -8.43 8.79 -13.58
CA PHE A 91 -8.88 8.04 -12.41
C PHE A 91 -7.95 6.85 -12.14
N ASN A 92 -7.54 6.12 -13.18
CA ASN A 92 -6.67 4.97 -13.04
C ASN A 92 -5.27 5.39 -12.62
N GLU A 93 -4.72 6.46 -13.18
CA GLU A 93 -3.43 7.00 -12.77
C GLU A 93 -3.47 7.44 -11.30
N TRP A 94 -4.51 8.18 -10.91
CA TRP A 94 -4.65 8.67 -9.55
C TRP A 94 -4.72 7.55 -8.52
N PHE A 95 -5.49 6.49 -8.80
CA PHE A 95 -5.69 5.39 -7.87
C PHE A 95 -4.67 4.26 -8.05
N HIS A 96 -4.55 3.65 -9.23
CA HIS A 96 -3.67 2.49 -9.42
C HIS A 96 -2.19 2.88 -9.40
N ASN A 97 -1.78 3.92 -10.12
CA ASN A 97 -0.37 4.36 -10.09
C ASN A 97 -0.04 5.02 -8.76
N GLY A 98 -0.96 5.80 -8.20
CA GLY A 98 -0.80 6.41 -6.87
C GLY A 98 -0.64 5.37 -5.76
N VAL A 99 -1.46 4.31 -5.74
CA VAL A 99 -1.33 3.20 -4.78
C VAL A 99 -0.01 2.46 -5.00
N ARG A 100 0.34 2.11 -6.24
CA ARG A 100 1.58 1.39 -6.54
C ARG A 100 2.82 2.20 -6.14
N SER A 101 2.83 3.50 -6.40
CA SER A 101 3.93 4.38 -6.00
C SER A 101 4.12 4.41 -4.48
N LEU A 102 3.02 4.46 -3.72
CA LEU A 102 3.09 4.41 -2.25
C LEU A 102 3.57 3.06 -1.73
N ILE A 103 3.17 1.95 -2.37
CA ILE A 103 3.68 0.62 -2.03
C ILE A 103 5.19 0.54 -2.31
N ASN A 104 5.64 0.96 -3.49
CA ASN A 104 7.05 0.97 -3.85
C ASN A 104 7.90 1.79 -2.85
N GLN A 105 7.41 2.97 -2.43
CA GLN A 105 8.10 3.78 -1.40
C GLN A 105 8.20 3.09 -0.05
N ILE A 106 7.24 2.23 0.31
CA ILE A 106 7.33 1.42 1.53
C ILE A 106 8.38 0.32 1.32
N GLU A 107 8.34 -0.36 0.19
CA GLU A 107 9.29 -1.44 -0.14
C GLU A 107 10.74 -0.94 -0.25
N GLU A 108 10.97 0.31 -0.66
CA GLU A 108 12.27 0.99 -0.67
C GLU A 108 12.98 0.93 0.69
N TYR A 109 12.26 1.01 1.81
CA TYR A 109 12.88 0.89 3.13
C TYR A 109 13.36 -0.54 3.44
N SER A 110 12.69 -1.54 2.87
CA SER A 110 13.17 -2.92 2.95
C SER A 110 14.44 -3.11 2.11
N PHE A 111 14.55 -2.46 0.96
CA PHE A 111 15.80 -2.41 0.19
C PHE A 111 16.92 -1.66 0.94
N GLU A 112 16.62 -0.52 1.57
CA GLU A 112 17.57 0.26 2.38
C GLU A 112 18.14 -0.59 3.54
N PHE A 113 17.31 -1.44 4.16
CA PHE A 113 17.77 -2.39 5.17
C PHE A 113 18.80 -3.40 4.62
N THR A 114 18.50 -4.01 3.46
CA THR A 114 19.39 -4.98 2.81
C THR A 114 20.74 -4.37 2.44
N GLU A 115 20.74 -3.14 1.90
CA GLU A 115 21.98 -2.44 1.53
C GLU A 115 22.89 -2.18 2.74
N LYS A 116 22.30 -1.85 3.90
CA LYS A 116 23.05 -1.46 5.10
C LYS A 116 23.61 -2.62 5.91
N THR A 117 22.99 -3.80 5.84
CA THR A 117 23.26 -4.87 6.82
C THR A 117 23.98 -6.08 6.24
N ARG A 118 24.25 -6.12 4.92
CA ARG A 118 24.79 -7.31 4.20
C ARG A 118 23.99 -8.60 4.43
N PHE A 119 22.84 -8.55 5.12
CA PHE A 119 21.82 -9.59 5.06
C PHE A 119 21.18 -9.49 3.68
N GLY A 120 21.91 -9.98 2.68
CA GLY A 120 21.46 -10.11 1.30
C GLY A 120 20.21 -10.99 1.24
N TYR A 121 19.32 -10.65 0.31
CA TYR A 121 18.00 -11.24 0.10
C TYR A 121 17.82 -12.65 0.71
N CYS A 122 17.17 -12.71 1.87
CA CYS A 122 16.35 -13.87 2.17
C CYS A 122 15.07 -13.68 1.35
N TRP A 123 15.12 -14.12 0.09
CA TRP A 123 13.92 -14.31 -0.74
C TRP A 123 13.02 -15.37 -0.12
#